data_AF-A0AAV9AYU5-F1
#
_entry.id   AF-A0AAV9AYU5-F1
#
_cell.length_a   1.000
_cell.length_b   1.000
_cell.length_c   1.000
_cell.angle_alpha   90.00
_cell.angle_beta   90.00
_cell.angle_gamma   90.00
#
_symmetry.space_group_name_H-M   'P 1'
#
loop_
_entity.id
_entity.type
_entity.pdbx_description
1 polymer ?
#
loop_
_entity_poly.entity_id
_entity_poly.type
_entity_poly.pdbx_seq_one_letter_code
_entity_poly.pdbx_strand_id
1 'polypeptide(L)'
;MVTMSASAAKAMKHLGGEDDDDDEEEPGEVIESAPPLRVGEEREIGGVKKKLIKRGKGWETPELGDEVTVHYVGTLLDGSVFSSTRDGGAPLTFNLGQGQVVVGLDQGIITMKKGEIALFIIPSKSGYGINGANGVPPDSDLRFEVELITWLTVTDICKDGKIIKKIFSRGEGDMQPGDLDEVTVKYQVRLPDGLVVAETPEEGSEFYVEDGHLCPALPKALKTMKKGEKAFLTVKPSYAFGEHGKDANNGFPAIPSNATLNMDLELVSFKSVVDISGDMMVIKKILREGEGIRCPKEGSTVHIKYTAKLEDGTVFERKGFKENEAFQFIIDEEQVSKGLDLAVMTMKKGELSVVTIRPAYGYGDQEVVQDLAIVPSCSTLTYEVEMVDFTKEKELWEMSNGEKIEAATKAKEDGNNLFKIGKYQQAAKKYDKATDYVTEDGSFEDGEEKLVKSLRVACWLNSAACRLKLSDSQTAIKLCTKVLDIETSNMKALYRRAQAYINTVDLDLAEYDIKVALEVDPQNREVKTIYRTLKQLQAESNKKDAKLYTNMFAQMTKEPDTALKRPKIERAVDKEKSVSMDVETTYGGQADRDESMC
;
A
#
# COMPACT_ATOMS: atom_id res chain seq x y z
N MET A 1 -32.10 54.02 24.86
CA MET A 1 -33.59 54.08 24.78
C MET A 1 -34.00 54.19 23.32
N VAL A 2 -34.43 53.08 22.71
CA VAL A 2 -35.47 53.04 21.65
C VAL A 2 -36.24 51.74 21.91
N THR A 3 -37.56 51.76 21.76
CA THR A 3 -38.47 50.62 22.01
C THR A 3 -39.54 50.56 20.90
N MET A 4 -40.44 49.58 20.96
CA MET A 4 -41.50 49.23 19.97
C MET A 4 -40.97 48.46 18.74
N SER A 5 -41.69 47.50 18.15
CA SER A 5 -42.90 46.74 18.56
C SER A 5 -43.03 45.51 17.63
N ALA A 6 -43.38 44.26 17.99
CA ALA A 6 -44.23 43.68 19.04
C ALA A 6 -45.71 43.43 18.64
N SER A 7 -45.95 42.38 17.83
CA SER A 7 -47.16 41.51 17.75
C SER A 7 -47.02 40.57 16.54
N ALA A 8 -47.52 39.33 16.49
CA ALA A 8 -48.17 38.43 17.46
C ALA A 8 -48.32 37.03 16.78
N ALA A 9 -48.47 35.86 17.44
CA ALA A 9 -48.24 35.38 18.82
C ALA A 9 -48.52 33.85 18.87
N LYS A 10 -48.70 33.27 20.08
CA LYS A 10 -49.44 32.01 20.40
C LYS A 10 -48.67 30.66 20.44
N ALA A 11 -48.43 30.21 21.69
CA ALA A 11 -48.57 28.84 22.23
C ALA A 11 -47.73 27.62 21.74
N MET A 12 -46.83 27.18 22.63
CA MET A 12 -46.61 25.80 23.16
C MET A 12 -46.67 24.53 22.26
N LYS A 13 -45.57 23.75 22.40
CA LYS A 13 -45.46 22.27 22.58
C LYS A 13 -45.37 21.30 21.37
N HIS A 14 -44.37 20.41 21.51
CA HIS A 14 -44.31 18.96 21.17
C HIS A 14 -43.95 18.46 19.75
N LEU A 15 -42.92 17.59 19.74
CA LEU A 15 -42.75 16.31 19.00
C LEU A 15 -42.46 16.32 17.48
N GLY A 16 -41.73 15.29 17.05
CA GLY A 16 -41.30 15.01 15.66
C GLY A 16 -40.02 15.76 15.25
N GLY A 17 -39.04 15.16 14.56
CA GLY A 17 -38.86 13.75 14.16
C GLY A 17 -38.56 13.60 12.66
N GLU A 18 -37.59 12.74 12.32
CA GLU A 18 -37.24 12.27 10.95
C GLU A 18 -36.83 13.39 9.95
N ASP A 19 -36.23 13.13 8.78
CA ASP A 19 -35.71 11.88 8.18
C ASP A 19 -34.16 11.86 8.08
N ASP A 20 -33.56 10.66 7.91
CA ASP A 20 -32.18 10.31 8.33
C ASP A 20 -31.40 9.45 7.27
N ASP A 21 -30.12 9.08 7.55
CA ASP A 21 -29.18 8.30 6.68
C ASP A 21 -28.55 7.13 7.49
N ASP A 22 -28.64 5.88 7.00
CA ASP A 22 -28.27 4.65 7.74
C ASP A 22 -26.86 4.10 7.43
N ASP A 23 -26.08 3.77 8.48
CA ASP A 23 -24.95 2.82 8.44
C ASP A 23 -25.30 1.59 9.33
N GLU A 24 -25.54 0.43 8.72
CA GLU A 24 -25.85 -0.82 9.44
C GLU A 24 -24.58 -1.44 10.08
N GLU A 25 -24.12 -0.93 11.22
CA GLU A 25 -23.15 -1.65 12.07
C GLU A 25 -23.82 -2.90 12.71
N GLU A 26 -23.20 -4.07 12.53
CA GLU A 26 -23.62 -5.28 13.25
C GLU A 26 -23.55 -5.05 14.78
N PRO A 27 -24.54 -5.54 15.57
CA PRO A 27 -24.61 -5.25 17.00
C PRO A 27 -23.54 -6.00 17.81
N GLY A 28 -22.33 -5.43 17.86
CA GLY A 28 -21.27 -5.84 18.76
C GLY A 28 -21.70 -5.74 20.23
N GLU A 29 -21.20 -6.64 21.08
CA GLU A 29 -21.61 -6.73 22.48
C GLU A 29 -21.28 -5.44 23.26
N VAL A 30 -22.31 -4.63 23.53
CA VAL A 30 -22.20 -3.41 24.35
C VAL A 30 -21.96 -3.79 25.82
N ILE A 31 -20.70 -3.95 26.19
CA ILE A 31 -20.29 -4.13 27.58
C ILE A 31 -20.56 -2.81 28.34
N GLU A 32 -21.65 -2.76 29.12
CA GLU A 32 -22.01 -1.60 29.94
C GLU A 32 -20.89 -1.26 30.95
N SER A 33 -20.05 -0.29 30.60
CA SER A 33 -18.95 0.18 31.46
C SER A 33 -19.50 1.00 32.64
N ALA A 34 -19.79 0.31 33.75
CA ALA A 34 -20.42 0.89 34.94
C ALA A 34 -19.69 2.18 35.42
N PRO A 35 -20.43 3.26 35.73
CA PRO A 35 -19.87 4.63 35.77
C PRO A 35 -18.74 4.81 36.80
N PRO A 36 -17.76 5.70 36.57
CA PRO A 36 -16.58 5.84 37.43
C PRO A 36 -16.89 6.17 38.90
N LEU A 37 -16.26 5.41 39.80
CA LEU A 37 -16.49 5.48 41.25
C LEU A 37 -16.19 6.88 41.82
N ARG A 38 -17.08 7.38 42.69
CA ARG A 38 -16.92 8.66 43.41
C ARG A 38 -16.16 8.46 44.72
N VAL A 39 -15.53 9.51 45.23
CA VAL A 39 -14.84 9.44 46.53
C VAL A 39 -15.88 9.19 47.63
N GLY A 40 -15.62 8.17 48.46
CA GLY A 40 -16.54 7.66 49.49
C GLY A 40 -17.57 6.63 49.00
N GLU A 41 -17.73 6.44 47.69
CA GLU A 41 -18.60 5.41 47.09
C GLU A 41 -17.93 4.02 47.19
N GLU A 42 -18.75 2.99 47.39
CA GLU A 42 -18.34 1.59 47.50
C GLU A 42 -19.05 0.74 46.44
N ARG A 43 -18.33 -0.19 45.81
CA ARG A 43 -18.86 -1.10 44.78
C ARG A 43 -18.16 -2.46 44.87
N GLU A 44 -18.88 -3.53 44.59
CA GLU A 44 -18.29 -4.86 44.45
C GLU A 44 -17.69 -5.03 43.05
N ILE A 45 -16.43 -5.46 42.98
CA ILE A 45 -15.67 -5.64 41.75
C ILE A 45 -14.83 -6.91 41.90
N GLY A 46 -14.95 -7.86 40.97
CA GLY A 46 -14.17 -9.12 40.99
C GLY A 46 -14.43 -10.04 42.20
N GLY A 47 -15.45 -9.77 43.03
CA GLY A 47 -15.71 -10.47 44.29
C GLY A 47 -15.04 -9.84 45.52
N VAL A 48 -14.52 -8.61 45.41
CA VAL A 48 -14.08 -7.79 46.55
C VAL A 48 -14.83 -6.46 46.56
N LYS A 49 -15.07 -5.88 47.74
CA LYS A 49 -15.72 -4.56 47.84
C LYS A 49 -14.67 -3.47 47.83
N LYS A 50 -14.68 -2.64 46.79
CA LYS A 50 -13.79 -1.48 46.63
C LYS A 50 -14.51 -0.22 47.05
N LYS A 51 -13.90 0.56 47.95
CA LYS A 51 -14.33 1.91 48.33
C LYS A 51 -13.24 2.92 48.01
N LEU A 52 -13.55 3.95 47.22
CA LEU A 52 -12.56 4.93 46.78
C LEU A 52 -12.30 5.98 47.87
N ILE A 53 -11.05 6.10 48.31
CA ILE A 53 -10.63 7.06 49.35
C ILE A 53 -10.02 8.33 48.72
N LYS A 54 -9.20 8.19 47.67
CA LYS A 54 -8.55 9.29 46.94
C LYS A 54 -8.43 8.91 45.47
N ARG A 55 -8.89 9.78 44.57
CA ARG A 55 -8.77 9.58 43.11
C ARG A 55 -7.30 9.55 42.67
N GLY A 56 -6.95 8.56 41.85
CA GLY A 56 -5.72 8.58 41.06
C GLY A 56 -5.79 9.52 39.86
N LYS A 57 -4.68 9.59 39.11
CA LYS A 57 -4.50 10.39 37.90
C LYS A 57 -4.66 9.52 36.64
N GLY A 58 -5.08 10.15 35.54
CA GLY A 58 -5.22 9.49 34.23
C GLY A 58 -6.46 8.61 34.11
N TRP A 59 -6.47 7.77 33.07
CA TRP A 59 -7.54 6.80 32.78
C TRP A 59 -7.11 5.36 33.00
N GLU A 60 -5.80 5.12 32.98
CA GLU A 60 -5.15 3.81 32.92
C GLU A 60 -5.04 3.14 34.29
N THR A 61 -5.00 1.81 34.24
CA THR A 61 -4.78 0.89 35.37
C THR A 61 -3.67 -0.11 34.97
N PRO A 62 -3.00 -0.79 35.91
CA PRO A 62 -2.04 -1.84 35.58
C PRO A 62 -2.72 -3.09 35.01
N GLU A 63 -2.01 -3.86 34.20
CA GLU A 63 -2.46 -5.13 33.61
C GLU A 63 -1.90 -6.37 34.36
N LEU A 64 -2.43 -7.57 34.08
CA LEU A 64 -1.91 -8.80 34.67
C LEU A 64 -0.49 -9.08 34.18
N GLY A 65 0.45 -9.20 35.12
CA GLY A 65 1.89 -9.30 34.87
C GLY A 65 2.66 -8.00 35.11
N ASP A 66 1.99 -6.84 35.18
CA ASP A 66 2.67 -5.55 35.42
C ASP A 66 3.33 -5.48 36.80
N GLU A 67 4.49 -4.82 36.87
CA GLU A 67 5.24 -4.64 38.12
C GLU A 67 4.67 -3.44 38.88
N VAL A 68 3.66 -3.70 39.71
CA VAL A 68 2.98 -2.71 40.55
C VAL A 68 3.82 -2.38 41.79
N THR A 69 3.80 -1.12 42.19
CA THR A 69 4.43 -0.62 43.42
C THR A 69 3.38 0.10 44.28
N VAL A 70 3.16 -0.41 45.48
CA VAL A 70 2.06 0.02 46.37
C VAL A 70 2.53 0.28 47.80
N HIS A 71 1.87 1.20 48.48
CA HIS A 71 1.74 1.13 49.94
C HIS A 71 0.44 0.42 50.30
N TYR A 72 0.42 -0.33 51.40
CA TYR A 72 -0.81 -0.90 51.96
C TYR A 72 -0.74 -1.05 53.48
N VAL A 73 -1.92 -1.12 54.10
CA VAL A 73 -2.13 -1.53 55.49
C VAL A 73 -3.24 -2.58 55.52
N GLY A 74 -2.91 -3.80 55.94
CA GLY A 74 -3.80 -4.95 56.04
C GLY A 74 -4.28 -5.18 57.48
N THR A 75 -5.60 -5.20 57.66
CA THR A 75 -6.26 -5.30 58.97
C THR A 75 -7.39 -6.32 58.96
N LEU A 76 -7.66 -6.96 60.09
CA LEU A 76 -8.92 -7.67 60.33
C LEU A 76 -10.06 -6.64 60.45
N LEU A 77 -11.31 -7.08 60.28
CA LEU A 77 -12.48 -6.19 60.36
C LEU A 77 -12.60 -5.48 61.71
N ASP A 78 -12.13 -6.09 62.80
CA ASP A 78 -12.13 -5.54 64.16
C ASP A 78 -11.13 -4.37 64.38
N GLY A 79 -10.18 -4.16 63.46
CA GLY A 79 -9.12 -3.14 63.59
C GLY A 79 -7.70 -3.71 63.72
N SER A 80 -7.54 -4.99 64.04
CA SER A 80 -6.24 -5.62 64.28
C SER A 80 -5.36 -5.61 63.03
N VAL A 81 -4.22 -4.91 63.07
CA VAL A 81 -3.25 -4.87 61.97
C VAL A 81 -2.47 -6.18 61.91
N PHE A 82 -2.39 -6.81 60.74
CA PHE A 82 -1.59 -8.03 60.53
C PHE A 82 -0.43 -7.83 59.54
N SER A 83 -0.47 -6.79 58.69
CA SER A 83 0.65 -6.40 57.83
C SER A 83 0.56 -4.93 57.46
N SER A 84 1.68 -4.23 57.36
CA SER A 84 1.75 -2.84 56.94
C SER A 84 3.09 -2.52 56.27
N THR A 85 3.04 -1.93 55.07
CA THR A 85 4.26 -1.40 54.43
C THR A 85 4.59 0.01 54.90
N ARG A 86 3.61 0.73 55.50
CA ARG A 86 3.83 2.07 56.05
C ARG A 86 4.67 2.00 57.33
N ASP A 87 4.52 0.95 58.13
CA ASP A 87 5.26 0.73 59.39
C ASP A 87 6.75 0.43 59.12
N GLY A 88 7.05 -0.26 58.02
CA GLY A 88 8.41 -0.49 57.52
C GLY A 88 8.99 0.64 56.67
N GLY A 89 8.21 1.70 56.38
CA GLY A 89 8.62 2.88 55.62
C GLY A 89 8.88 2.68 54.12
N ALA A 90 8.81 1.47 53.59
CA ALA A 90 9.13 1.13 52.20
C ALA A 90 7.91 0.56 51.45
N PRO A 91 7.62 0.99 50.21
CA PRO A 91 6.61 0.36 49.36
C PRO A 91 6.90 -1.11 49.07
N LEU A 92 5.86 -1.90 48.76
CA LEU A 92 6.02 -3.23 48.17
C LEU A 92 5.92 -3.13 46.65
N THR A 93 6.87 -3.75 45.95
CA THR A 93 6.87 -3.92 44.49
C THR A 93 6.71 -5.41 44.16
N PHE A 94 5.77 -5.76 43.28
CA PHE A 94 5.49 -7.14 42.86
C PHE A 94 4.80 -7.20 41.48
N ASN A 95 4.75 -8.39 40.87
CA ASN A 95 4.08 -8.59 39.58
C ASN A 95 2.61 -8.96 39.81
N LEU A 96 1.70 -8.15 39.25
CA LEU A 96 0.26 -8.25 39.48
C LEU A 96 -0.31 -9.58 38.95
N GLY A 97 -1.11 -10.27 39.76
CA GLY A 97 -1.76 -11.53 39.39
C GLY A 97 -0.86 -12.77 39.43
N GLN A 98 0.41 -12.65 39.80
CA GLN A 98 1.37 -13.77 39.89
C GLN A 98 1.34 -14.48 41.27
N GLY A 99 0.27 -14.32 42.05
CA GLY A 99 0.11 -14.96 43.37
C GLY A 99 1.10 -14.48 44.43
N GLN A 100 1.75 -13.32 44.22
CA GLN A 100 2.66 -12.71 45.18
C GLN A 100 1.92 -12.00 46.33
N VAL A 101 0.60 -11.81 46.19
CA VAL A 101 -0.33 -11.33 47.21
C VAL A 101 -1.59 -12.21 47.23
N VAL A 102 -2.53 -11.95 48.14
CA VAL A 102 -3.84 -12.64 48.14
C VAL A 102 -4.65 -12.26 46.89
N VAL A 103 -5.40 -13.21 46.33
CA VAL A 103 -6.10 -13.06 45.04
C VAL A 103 -7.03 -11.83 45.00
N GLY A 104 -7.73 -11.54 46.11
CA GLY A 104 -8.59 -10.36 46.22
C GLY A 104 -7.85 -9.03 46.16
N LEU A 105 -6.55 -9.01 46.45
CA LEU A 105 -5.72 -7.81 46.38
C LEU A 105 -5.21 -7.57 44.95
N ASP A 106 -4.88 -8.64 44.20
CA ASP A 106 -4.65 -8.58 42.75
C ASP A 106 -5.91 -8.06 42.02
N GLN A 107 -7.07 -8.67 42.33
CA GLN A 107 -8.40 -8.26 41.83
C GLN A 107 -8.77 -6.82 42.21
N GLY A 108 -8.24 -6.30 43.32
CA GLY A 108 -8.41 -4.91 43.71
C GLY A 108 -7.50 -3.95 42.93
N ILE A 109 -6.20 -4.24 42.87
CA ILE A 109 -5.18 -3.33 42.34
C ILE A 109 -5.29 -3.16 40.82
N ILE A 110 -5.70 -4.19 40.07
CA ILE A 110 -5.97 -4.10 38.62
C ILE A 110 -7.03 -3.04 38.26
N THR A 111 -7.82 -2.58 39.24
CA THR A 111 -8.85 -1.54 39.06
C THR A 111 -8.40 -0.13 39.46
N MET A 112 -7.16 0.04 39.93
CA MET A 112 -6.67 1.29 40.53
C MET A 112 -5.88 2.15 39.54
N LYS A 113 -6.10 3.47 39.60
CA LYS A 113 -5.34 4.46 38.83
C LYS A 113 -4.07 4.92 39.56
N LYS A 114 -3.12 5.52 38.83
CA LYS A 114 -1.84 5.99 39.41
C LYS A 114 -2.04 7.06 40.49
N GLY A 115 -1.59 6.80 41.71
CA GLY A 115 -1.78 7.67 42.89
C GLY A 115 -3.15 7.54 43.57
N GLU A 116 -3.97 6.56 43.19
CA GLU A 116 -5.25 6.25 43.84
C GLU A 116 -5.04 5.65 45.23
N ILE A 117 -5.92 6.00 46.19
CA ILE A 117 -6.06 5.26 47.45
C ILE A 117 -7.46 4.65 47.49
N ALA A 118 -7.53 3.36 47.75
CA ALA A 118 -8.77 2.61 47.88
C ALA A 118 -8.73 1.69 49.11
N LEU A 119 -9.91 1.46 49.69
CA LEU A 119 -10.13 0.48 50.74
C LEU A 119 -10.80 -0.75 50.11
N PHE A 120 -10.24 -1.93 50.33
CA PHE A 120 -10.77 -3.19 49.85
C PHE A 120 -11.22 -4.06 51.03
N ILE A 121 -12.44 -4.58 50.97
CA ILE A 121 -12.89 -5.70 51.82
C ILE A 121 -12.83 -6.97 50.97
N ILE A 122 -11.98 -7.90 51.39
CA ILE A 122 -11.67 -9.14 50.69
C ILE A 122 -12.28 -10.30 51.50
N PRO A 123 -13.25 -11.05 50.95
CA PRO A 123 -13.80 -12.22 51.63
C PRO A 123 -12.75 -13.31 51.89
N SER A 124 -12.89 -14.08 52.98
CA SER A 124 -12.01 -15.21 53.36
C SER A 124 -11.47 -16.01 52.15
N LYS A 125 -12.38 -16.42 51.25
CA LYS A 125 -12.09 -17.23 50.05
C LYS A 125 -11.09 -16.61 49.08
N SER A 126 -11.03 -15.28 48.99
CA SER A 126 -10.06 -14.52 48.17
C SER A 126 -8.90 -13.94 48.99
N GLY A 127 -8.90 -14.18 50.32
CA GLY A 127 -7.86 -13.83 51.28
C GLY A 127 -7.00 -15.04 51.63
N TYR A 128 -7.09 -15.52 52.88
CA TYR A 128 -6.31 -16.65 53.41
C TYR A 128 -7.15 -17.93 53.68
N GLY A 129 -8.47 -17.89 53.45
CA GLY A 129 -9.36 -19.05 53.50
C GLY A 129 -9.49 -19.75 54.86
N ILE A 130 -9.96 -21.00 54.80
CA ILE A 130 -10.24 -21.90 55.94
C ILE A 130 -9.04 -22.21 56.85
N ASN A 131 -7.81 -21.87 56.43
CA ASN A 131 -6.58 -22.16 57.17
C ASN A 131 -6.04 -20.94 57.93
N GLY A 132 -6.32 -19.72 57.46
CA GLY A 132 -5.61 -18.52 57.89
C GLY A 132 -4.14 -18.49 57.48
N ALA A 133 -3.45 -17.38 57.73
CA ALA A 133 -2.00 -17.22 57.53
C ALA A 133 -1.50 -15.95 58.24
N ASN A 134 -0.21 -15.84 58.54
CA ASN A 134 0.44 -14.58 58.94
C ASN A 134 -0.23 -13.83 60.10
N GLY A 135 -0.77 -14.56 61.09
CA GLY A 135 -1.51 -13.99 62.23
C GLY A 135 -3.02 -13.75 61.99
N VAL A 136 -3.49 -13.90 60.74
CA VAL A 136 -4.93 -13.92 60.40
C VAL A 136 -5.53 -15.29 60.77
N PRO A 137 -6.63 -15.34 61.53
CA PRO A 137 -7.34 -16.59 61.84
C PRO A 137 -7.97 -17.27 60.61
N PRO A 138 -8.31 -18.57 60.70
CA PRO A 138 -9.24 -19.23 59.77
C PRO A 138 -10.49 -18.41 59.47
N ASP A 139 -10.95 -18.47 58.22
CA ASP A 139 -12.20 -17.88 57.72
C ASP A 139 -12.45 -16.40 58.07
N SER A 140 -11.36 -15.63 58.15
CA SER A 140 -11.41 -14.19 58.39
C SER A 140 -11.44 -13.38 57.09
N ASP A 141 -12.44 -12.50 56.97
CA ASP A 141 -12.47 -11.43 55.97
C ASP A 141 -11.42 -10.35 56.27
N LEU A 142 -10.78 -9.83 55.22
CA LEU A 142 -9.64 -8.91 55.32
C LEU A 142 -10.02 -7.51 54.86
N ARG A 143 -9.48 -6.48 55.50
CA ARG A 143 -9.60 -5.08 55.08
C ARG A 143 -8.22 -4.49 54.78
N PHE A 144 -7.99 -4.12 53.53
CA PHE A 144 -6.76 -3.46 53.07
C PHE A 144 -7.03 -2.01 52.68
N GLU A 145 -6.32 -1.05 53.27
CA GLU A 145 -6.11 0.25 52.61
C GLU A 145 -4.90 0.11 51.68
N VAL A 146 -5.02 0.56 50.42
CA VAL A 146 -3.98 0.47 49.40
C VAL A 146 -3.81 1.81 48.71
N GLU A 147 -2.56 2.21 48.49
CA GLU A 147 -2.14 3.35 47.68
C GLU A 147 -1.27 2.86 46.51
N LEU A 148 -1.79 2.94 45.28
CA LEU A 148 -1.03 2.55 44.08
C LEU A 148 -0.10 3.70 43.68
N ILE A 149 1.20 3.54 43.89
CA ILE A 149 2.19 4.61 43.67
C ILE A 149 2.53 4.72 42.19
N THR A 150 2.88 3.59 41.56
CA THR A 150 3.13 3.45 40.13
C THR A 150 3.10 1.96 39.75
N TRP A 151 3.13 1.67 38.46
CA TRP A 151 3.56 0.38 37.93
C TRP A 151 4.57 0.61 36.81
N LEU A 152 5.23 -0.47 36.38
CA LEU A 152 5.92 -0.57 35.10
C LEU A 152 5.16 -1.59 34.23
N THR A 153 4.96 -1.30 32.96
CA THR A 153 4.31 -2.26 32.05
C THR A 153 5.30 -3.35 31.66
N VAL A 154 4.95 -4.62 31.89
CA VAL A 154 5.87 -5.77 31.71
C VAL A 154 5.44 -6.60 30.50
N THR A 155 6.36 -6.83 29.57
CA THR A 155 6.07 -7.56 28.33
C THR A 155 7.18 -8.57 28.04
N ASP A 156 6.80 -9.85 27.91
CA ASP A 156 7.65 -10.88 27.31
C ASP A 156 7.56 -10.78 25.77
N ILE A 157 8.59 -10.20 25.14
CA ILE A 157 8.61 -9.90 23.70
C ILE A 157 8.53 -11.17 22.84
N CYS A 158 9.03 -12.30 23.34
CA CYS A 158 9.05 -13.57 22.59
C CYS A 158 8.09 -14.63 23.13
N LYS A 159 7.35 -14.35 24.21
CA LYS A 159 6.44 -15.28 24.89
C LYS A 159 7.14 -16.60 25.31
N ASP A 160 8.43 -16.51 25.62
CA ASP A 160 9.31 -17.64 25.96
C ASP A 160 10.13 -17.43 27.25
N GLY A 161 9.88 -16.34 27.97
CA GLY A 161 10.53 -15.92 29.20
C GLY A 161 11.93 -15.33 29.04
N LYS A 162 12.41 -15.12 27.80
CA LYS A 162 13.83 -14.81 27.53
C LYS A 162 14.14 -13.36 27.20
N ILE A 163 13.16 -12.55 26.82
CA ILE A 163 13.31 -11.09 26.64
C ILE A 163 12.17 -10.38 27.35
N ILE A 164 12.40 -10.00 28.61
CA ILE A 164 11.41 -9.28 29.42
C ILE A 164 11.68 -7.78 29.31
N LYS A 165 10.76 -7.03 28.67
CA LYS A 165 10.74 -5.57 28.62
C LYS A 165 9.93 -5.01 29.78
N LYS A 166 10.46 -4.02 30.49
CA LYS A 166 9.76 -3.21 31.50
C LYS A 166 9.72 -1.75 31.03
N ILE A 167 8.56 -1.27 30.62
CA ILE A 167 8.38 0.10 30.13
C ILE A 167 8.25 1.06 31.31
N PHE A 168 9.14 2.05 31.41
CA PHE A 168 9.13 3.06 32.48
C PHE A 168 8.92 4.49 31.98
N SER A 169 9.18 4.77 30.70
CA SER A 169 8.65 5.93 29.97
C SER A 169 7.99 5.42 28.69
N ARG A 170 6.74 5.82 28.45
CA ARG A 170 6.02 5.45 27.22
C ARG A 170 6.44 6.37 26.08
N GLY A 171 6.40 5.85 24.85
CA GLY A 171 6.64 6.64 23.64
C GLY A 171 5.38 7.34 23.12
N GLU A 172 5.60 8.24 22.17
CA GLU A 172 4.62 9.06 21.46
C GLU A 172 4.11 8.38 20.19
N GLY A 173 2.86 8.67 19.82
CA GLY A 173 2.19 8.11 18.64
C GLY A 173 1.88 6.62 18.75
N ASP A 174 1.50 5.99 17.64
CA ASP A 174 1.13 4.57 17.57
C ASP A 174 2.01 3.73 16.63
N MET A 175 2.90 4.38 15.87
CA MET A 175 3.83 3.69 14.96
C MET A 175 5.01 3.06 15.73
N GLN A 176 5.48 1.91 15.25
CA GLN A 176 6.63 1.17 15.73
C GLN A 176 7.55 0.84 14.53
N PRO A 177 8.88 0.71 14.71
CA PRO A 177 9.80 0.42 13.61
C PRO A 177 9.51 -0.91 12.88
N GLY A 178 9.56 -0.88 11.55
CA GLY A 178 9.58 -2.08 10.69
C GLY A 178 10.94 -2.81 10.67
N ASP A 179 11.10 -3.78 9.76
CA ASP A 179 12.40 -4.42 9.46
C ASP A 179 13.35 -3.48 8.71
N LEU A 180 12.84 -2.77 7.70
CA LEU A 180 13.64 -1.89 6.85
C LEU A 180 13.97 -0.54 7.51
N ASP A 181 13.31 -0.20 8.62
CA ASP A 181 13.36 1.14 9.21
C ASP A 181 14.74 1.46 9.79
N GLU A 182 15.19 2.71 9.59
CA GLU A 182 16.39 3.22 10.26
C GLU A 182 16.02 3.75 11.64
N VAL A 183 16.56 3.14 12.69
CA VAL A 183 16.32 3.50 14.09
C VAL A 183 17.48 4.31 14.66
N THR A 184 17.18 5.37 15.40
CA THR A 184 18.11 6.12 16.25
C THR A 184 17.86 5.68 17.69
N VAL A 185 18.83 5.03 18.34
CA VAL A 185 18.66 4.45 19.69
C VAL A 185 19.73 4.90 20.66
N LYS A 186 19.41 4.89 21.96
CA LYS A 186 20.39 4.98 23.05
C LYS A 186 20.25 3.77 23.95
N TYR A 187 21.36 3.20 24.41
CA TYR A 187 21.34 2.12 25.39
C TYR A 187 22.55 2.16 26.33
N GLN A 188 22.37 1.57 27.52
CA GLN A 188 23.46 1.12 28.38
C GLN A 188 23.19 -0.32 28.82
N VAL A 189 24.16 -1.21 28.55
CA VAL A 189 24.09 -2.65 28.80
C VAL A 189 24.97 -2.99 29.99
N ARG A 190 24.42 -3.69 30.97
CA ARG A 190 25.08 -4.11 32.20
C ARG A 190 24.94 -5.61 32.41
N LEU A 191 25.92 -6.22 33.06
CA LEU A 191 25.80 -7.55 33.66
C LEU A 191 24.92 -7.49 34.94
N PRO A 192 24.50 -8.64 35.49
CA PRO A 192 23.63 -8.68 36.68
C PRO A 192 24.28 -8.14 37.97
N ASP A 193 25.61 -7.99 37.98
CA ASP A 193 26.39 -7.35 39.04
C ASP A 193 26.48 -5.81 38.89
N GLY A 194 25.98 -5.26 37.77
CA GLY A 194 26.01 -3.83 37.44
C GLY A 194 27.15 -3.41 36.51
N LEU A 195 28.09 -4.30 36.14
CA LEU A 195 29.22 -3.95 35.27
C LEU A 195 28.75 -3.58 33.85
N VAL A 196 29.05 -2.37 33.39
CA VAL A 196 28.75 -1.90 32.02
C VAL A 196 29.60 -2.65 31.00
N VAL A 197 28.97 -3.19 29.96
CA VAL A 197 29.60 -4.02 28.90
C VAL A 197 29.33 -3.51 27.48
N ALA A 198 28.46 -2.52 27.30
CA ALA A 198 28.31 -1.72 26.09
C ALA A 198 27.42 -0.51 26.38
N GLU A 199 27.63 0.61 25.68
CA GLU A 199 26.70 1.74 25.64
C GLU A 199 26.82 2.50 24.31
N THR A 200 25.83 3.34 24.01
CA THR A 200 25.85 4.27 22.87
C THR A 200 26.50 5.60 23.24
N PRO A 201 26.98 6.38 22.25
CA PRO A 201 27.24 7.81 22.41
C PRO A 201 26.02 8.61 22.90
N GLU A 202 26.23 9.86 23.34
CA GLU A 202 25.14 10.72 23.85
C GLU A 202 24.12 11.08 22.76
N GLU A 203 24.57 11.21 21.51
CA GLU A 203 23.74 11.36 20.31
C GLU A 203 22.92 10.09 19.98
N GLY A 204 23.37 8.92 20.44
CA GLY A 204 22.83 7.61 20.11
C GLY A 204 23.57 6.88 18.98
N SER A 205 22.97 5.82 18.46
CA SER A 205 23.46 5.06 17.29
C SER A 205 22.33 4.94 16.26
N GLU A 206 22.65 5.14 14.98
CA GLU A 206 21.74 4.86 13.86
C GLU A 206 22.09 3.52 13.19
N PHE A 207 21.09 2.73 12.83
CA PHE A 207 21.21 1.49 12.03
C PHE A 207 19.85 1.05 11.46
N TYR A 208 19.85 0.17 10.46
CA TYR A 208 18.63 -0.48 9.96
C TYR A 208 18.26 -1.68 10.83
N VAL A 209 16.96 -1.87 11.12
CA VAL A 209 16.52 -2.94 12.05
C VAL A 209 16.85 -4.34 11.51
N GLU A 210 16.83 -4.56 10.19
CA GLU A 210 17.17 -5.83 9.55
C GLU A 210 18.66 -6.22 9.60
N ASP A 211 19.58 -5.25 9.50
CA ASP A 211 21.04 -5.48 9.66
C ASP A 211 21.36 -6.07 11.05
N GLY A 212 20.54 -5.69 12.04
CA GLY A 212 20.74 -6.02 13.43
C GLY A 212 21.84 -5.19 14.09
N HIS A 213 21.77 -5.08 15.42
CA HIS A 213 22.76 -4.34 16.19
C HIS A 213 22.91 -4.93 17.60
N LEU A 214 24.12 -4.83 18.15
CA LEU A 214 24.53 -5.32 19.48
C LEU A 214 24.33 -6.84 19.72
N CYS A 215 23.07 -7.30 19.81
CA CYS A 215 22.67 -8.68 20.07
C CYS A 215 21.24 -8.96 19.55
N PRO A 216 20.84 -10.24 19.34
CA PRO A 216 19.54 -10.58 18.75
C PRO A 216 18.29 -10.07 19.49
N ALA A 217 18.39 -9.69 20.77
CA ALA A 217 17.31 -9.08 21.52
C ALA A 217 17.00 -7.62 21.11
N LEU A 218 18.00 -6.84 20.68
CA LEU A 218 17.81 -5.40 20.49
C LEU A 218 16.84 -5.07 19.34
N PRO A 219 16.99 -5.62 18.11
CA PRO A 219 16.00 -5.42 17.04
C PRO A 219 14.60 -5.90 17.43
N LYS A 220 14.50 -7.04 18.14
CA LYS A 220 13.23 -7.59 18.62
C LYS A 220 12.53 -6.68 19.61
N ALA A 221 13.26 -6.04 20.52
CA ALA A 221 12.70 -5.07 21.44
C ALA A 221 12.24 -3.81 20.71
N LEU A 222 13.06 -3.26 19.81
CA LEU A 222 12.80 -2.00 19.11
C LEU A 222 11.50 -2.03 18.28
N LYS A 223 11.20 -3.15 17.60
CA LYS A 223 9.91 -3.34 16.90
C LYS A 223 8.67 -3.32 17.81
N THR A 224 8.85 -3.40 19.13
CA THR A 224 7.77 -3.27 20.12
C THR A 224 7.75 -1.90 20.81
N MET A 225 8.67 -1.00 20.45
CA MET A 225 8.83 0.31 21.10
C MET A 225 8.24 1.43 20.25
N LYS A 226 7.61 2.40 20.92
CA LYS A 226 7.17 3.67 20.32
C LYS A 226 8.29 4.72 20.39
N LYS A 227 8.21 5.76 19.56
CA LYS A 227 9.19 6.87 19.54
C LYS A 227 9.26 7.55 20.93
N GLY A 228 10.45 7.71 21.50
CA GLY A 228 10.66 8.26 22.85
C GLY A 228 10.38 7.27 23.99
N GLU A 229 10.03 6.02 23.70
CA GLU A 229 9.86 4.99 24.74
C GLU A 229 11.20 4.66 25.41
N LYS A 230 11.18 4.56 26.73
CA LYS A 230 12.32 4.13 27.55
C LYS A 230 11.92 2.91 28.38
N ALA A 231 12.68 1.83 28.20
CA ALA A 231 12.39 0.55 28.80
C ALA A 231 13.68 -0.12 29.32
N PHE A 232 13.51 -0.98 30.31
CA PHE A 232 14.56 -1.86 30.82
C PHE A 232 14.34 -3.28 30.28
N LEU A 233 15.35 -3.88 29.66
CA LEU A 233 15.30 -5.27 29.16
C LEU A 233 16.10 -6.19 30.07
N THR A 234 15.50 -7.32 30.46
CA THR A 234 16.23 -8.50 30.96
C THR A 234 16.33 -9.52 29.83
N VAL A 235 17.56 -9.78 29.36
CA VAL A 235 17.83 -10.62 28.18
C VAL A 235 18.59 -11.88 28.58
N LYS A 236 17.99 -13.05 28.36
CA LYS A 236 18.64 -14.36 28.61
C LYS A 236 19.67 -14.70 27.51
N PRO A 237 20.64 -15.59 27.79
CA PRO A 237 21.81 -15.79 26.93
C PRO A 237 21.52 -16.04 25.45
N SER A 238 20.46 -16.79 25.12
CA SER A 238 20.10 -17.15 23.74
C SER A 238 19.69 -15.97 22.85
N TYR A 239 19.38 -14.81 23.42
CA TYR A 239 19.16 -13.55 22.69
C TYR A 239 20.21 -12.47 23.03
N ALA A 240 21.21 -12.82 23.84
CA ALA A 240 22.40 -12.03 24.11
C ALA A 240 23.58 -12.58 23.28
N PHE A 241 24.56 -13.24 23.92
CA PHE A 241 25.79 -13.75 23.29
C PHE A 241 26.01 -15.26 23.48
N GLY A 242 24.99 -15.99 23.95
CA GLY A 242 24.97 -17.45 24.05
C GLY A 242 26.11 -18.05 24.88
N GLU A 243 26.52 -19.26 24.51
CA GLU A 243 27.60 -20.00 25.19
C GLU A 243 28.99 -19.40 24.93
N HIS A 244 29.16 -18.64 23.83
CA HIS A 244 30.45 -18.06 23.46
C HIS A 244 30.78 -16.76 24.22
N GLY A 245 29.75 -16.00 24.65
CA GLY A 245 29.97 -14.69 25.22
C GLY A 245 30.50 -13.69 24.18
N LYS A 246 31.23 -12.67 24.62
CA LYS A 246 31.83 -11.65 23.75
C LYS A 246 33.16 -11.17 24.32
N ASP A 247 34.20 -11.15 23.51
CA ASP A 247 35.50 -10.57 23.91
C ASP A 247 35.40 -9.07 24.19
N ALA A 248 36.33 -8.57 25.01
CA ALA A 248 36.45 -7.16 25.35
C ALA A 248 36.73 -6.33 24.08
N ASN A 249 35.97 -5.25 23.86
CA ASN A 249 36.06 -4.43 22.65
C ASN A 249 35.62 -2.98 22.90
N ASN A 250 36.15 -2.02 22.14
CA ASN A 250 35.85 -0.59 22.23
C ASN A 250 35.90 0.01 23.66
N GLY A 251 36.80 -0.51 24.51
CA GLY A 251 36.94 -0.08 25.91
C GLY A 251 36.04 -0.80 26.91
N PHE A 252 35.08 -1.62 26.47
CA PHE A 252 34.21 -2.39 27.35
C PHE A 252 34.83 -3.76 27.72
N PRO A 253 34.57 -4.25 28.94
CA PRO A 253 35.02 -5.58 29.38
C PRO A 253 34.29 -6.71 28.63
N ALA A 254 34.88 -7.90 28.67
CA ALA A 254 34.31 -9.09 28.05
C ALA A 254 32.99 -9.52 28.72
N ILE A 255 32.05 -10.03 27.92
CA ILE A 255 30.78 -10.58 28.37
C ILE A 255 30.96 -12.10 28.53
N PRO A 256 30.77 -12.67 29.74
CA PRO A 256 30.96 -14.11 29.96
C PRO A 256 30.04 -15.00 29.12
N SER A 257 30.51 -16.21 28.84
CA SER A 257 29.69 -17.34 28.40
C SER A 257 28.42 -17.47 29.24
N ASN A 258 27.27 -17.60 28.58
CA ASN A 258 25.96 -17.73 29.21
C ASN A 258 25.56 -16.59 30.16
N ALA A 259 26.08 -15.37 29.95
CA ALA A 259 25.62 -14.18 30.67
C ALA A 259 24.18 -13.79 30.31
N THR A 260 23.38 -13.48 31.34
CA THR A 260 22.15 -12.67 31.20
C THR A 260 22.54 -11.20 31.16
N LEU A 261 21.90 -10.39 30.31
CA LEU A 261 22.15 -8.95 30.22
C LEU A 261 20.95 -8.15 30.73
N ASN A 262 21.26 -7.02 31.36
CA ASN A 262 20.33 -5.97 31.74
C ASN A 262 20.59 -4.76 30.84
N MET A 263 19.58 -4.19 30.19
CA MET A 263 19.76 -3.08 29.25
C MET A 263 18.76 -1.96 29.53
N ASP A 264 19.25 -0.75 29.82
CA ASP A 264 18.44 0.45 29.62
C ASP A 264 18.40 0.75 28.12
N LEU A 265 17.22 0.94 27.55
CA LEU A 265 17.02 1.17 26.12
C LEU A 265 16.03 2.33 25.89
N GLU A 266 16.39 3.23 24.98
CA GLU A 266 15.58 4.34 24.50
C GLU A 266 15.55 4.34 22.96
N LEU A 267 14.35 4.26 22.38
CA LEU A 267 14.13 4.49 20.96
C LEU A 267 13.93 5.99 20.74
N VAL A 268 14.98 6.72 20.35
CA VAL A 268 14.95 8.19 20.22
C VAL A 268 14.05 8.61 19.06
N SER A 269 14.26 7.98 17.90
CA SER A 269 13.54 8.23 16.66
C SER A 269 13.69 7.04 15.72
N PHE A 270 12.86 7.00 14.69
CA PHE A 270 13.08 6.16 13.52
C PHE A 270 12.60 6.89 12.27
N LYS A 271 13.12 6.47 11.11
CA LYS A 271 12.79 7.00 9.78
C LYS A 271 12.27 5.81 8.98
N SER A 272 10.97 5.80 8.66
CA SER A 272 10.36 4.63 8.05
C SER A 272 10.81 4.41 6.61
N VAL A 273 11.05 3.15 6.27
CA VAL A 273 11.59 2.72 4.97
C VAL A 273 10.64 1.71 4.36
N VAL A 274 10.25 1.96 3.11
CA VAL A 274 9.24 1.19 2.40
C VAL A 274 9.81 0.72 1.07
N ASP A 275 9.77 -0.59 0.83
CA ASP A 275 9.91 -1.13 -0.53
C ASP A 275 8.64 -0.84 -1.32
N ILE A 276 8.76 0.00 -2.33
CA ILE A 276 7.66 0.49 -3.17
C ILE A 276 7.38 -0.48 -4.33
N SER A 277 8.36 -1.30 -4.73
CA SER A 277 8.23 -2.23 -5.86
C SER A 277 8.05 -3.69 -5.43
N GLY A 278 8.32 -4.03 -4.16
CA GLY A 278 8.16 -5.39 -3.61
C GLY A 278 9.26 -6.38 -4.02
N ASP A 279 10.33 -5.86 -4.64
CA ASP A 279 11.51 -6.58 -5.13
C ASP A 279 12.82 -5.92 -4.67
N MET A 280 12.75 -4.99 -3.71
CA MET A 280 13.83 -4.15 -3.19
C MET A 280 14.56 -3.33 -4.28
N MET A 281 13.89 -2.99 -5.38
CA MET A 281 14.45 -2.15 -6.46
C MET A 281 14.07 -0.67 -6.37
N VAL A 282 12.98 -0.32 -5.67
CA VAL A 282 12.54 1.06 -5.41
C VAL A 282 12.26 1.22 -3.92
N ILE A 283 13.21 1.79 -3.18
CA ILE A 283 13.11 1.91 -1.71
C ILE A 283 12.92 3.40 -1.34
N LYS A 284 11.85 3.72 -0.61
CA LYS A 284 11.54 5.07 -0.12
C LYS A 284 11.79 5.17 1.38
N LYS A 285 12.68 6.07 1.80
CA LYS A 285 12.99 6.40 3.19
C LYS A 285 12.40 7.77 3.53
N ILE A 286 11.43 7.81 4.44
CA ILE A 286 10.72 9.04 4.83
C ILE A 286 11.60 9.85 5.79
N LEU A 287 11.93 11.09 5.42
CA LEU A 287 12.66 12.04 6.26
C LEU A 287 11.73 12.99 7.03
N ARG A 288 10.56 13.29 6.45
CA ARG A 288 9.49 14.09 7.06
C ARG A 288 8.15 13.52 6.59
N GLU A 289 7.30 13.12 7.53
CA GLU A 289 5.92 12.74 7.25
C GLU A 289 5.16 13.87 6.54
N GLY A 290 4.30 13.49 5.61
CA GLY A 290 3.31 14.40 5.02
C GLY A 290 1.98 14.37 5.75
N GLU A 291 1.15 15.38 5.48
CA GLU A 291 -0.15 15.59 6.08
C GLU A 291 -1.26 14.82 5.33
N GLY A 292 -2.26 14.36 6.10
CA GLY A 292 -3.44 13.66 5.58
C GLY A 292 -3.24 12.17 5.32
N ILE A 293 -4.31 11.55 4.79
CA ILE A 293 -4.43 10.09 4.56
C ILE A 293 -4.39 9.76 3.06
N ARG A 294 -4.50 10.77 2.18
CA ARG A 294 -4.54 10.59 0.72
C ARG A 294 -3.15 10.75 0.12
N CYS A 295 -2.82 9.86 -0.81
CA CYS A 295 -1.72 9.99 -1.76
C CYS A 295 -2.32 10.13 -3.19
N PRO A 296 -1.56 10.61 -4.20
CA PRO A 296 -2.04 10.65 -5.57
C PRO A 296 -2.26 9.24 -6.15
N LYS A 297 -3.01 9.17 -7.26
CA LYS A 297 -3.26 7.94 -8.05
C LYS A 297 -2.80 8.14 -9.48
N GLU A 298 -2.82 7.08 -10.29
CA GLU A 298 -2.78 7.14 -11.76
C GLU A 298 -3.61 8.31 -12.30
N GLY A 299 -3.09 9.03 -13.31
CA GLY A 299 -3.73 10.22 -13.88
C GLY A 299 -3.73 11.48 -13.00
N SER A 300 -3.41 11.38 -11.70
CA SER A 300 -3.33 12.55 -10.82
C SER A 300 -2.16 13.45 -11.21
N THR A 301 -2.41 14.76 -11.21
CA THR A 301 -1.39 15.78 -11.44
C THR A 301 -0.68 16.09 -10.13
N VAL A 302 0.63 15.91 -10.09
CA VAL A 302 1.47 16.07 -8.89
C VAL A 302 2.44 17.24 -9.07
N HIS A 303 2.74 17.93 -7.96
CA HIS A 303 3.68 19.04 -7.90
C HIS A 303 4.75 18.70 -6.87
N ILE A 304 5.99 18.51 -7.33
CA ILE A 304 7.12 18.09 -6.49
C ILE A 304 8.33 19.02 -6.61
N LYS A 305 9.25 18.93 -5.65
CA LYS A 305 10.64 19.40 -5.82
C LYS A 305 11.56 18.22 -5.63
N TYR A 306 12.62 18.11 -6.42
CA TYR A 306 13.61 17.05 -6.20
C TYR A 306 15.03 17.38 -6.65
N THR A 307 16.01 16.79 -5.97
CA THR A 307 17.41 16.70 -6.41
C THR A 307 17.75 15.23 -6.64
N ALA A 308 18.17 14.89 -7.86
CA ALA A 308 18.54 13.53 -8.26
C ALA A 308 20.07 13.37 -8.33
N LYS A 309 20.58 12.27 -7.79
CA LYS A 309 22.00 12.01 -7.55
C LYS A 309 22.38 10.59 -7.96
N LEU A 310 23.63 10.38 -8.37
CA LEU A 310 24.24 9.05 -8.48
C LEU A 310 24.72 8.56 -7.10
N GLU A 311 25.12 7.29 -7.00
CA GLU A 311 25.65 6.69 -5.75
C GLU A 311 26.91 7.39 -5.21
N ASP A 312 27.71 8.02 -6.07
CA ASP A 312 28.89 8.83 -5.68
C ASP A 312 28.53 10.24 -5.16
N GLY A 313 27.25 10.60 -5.14
CA GLY A 313 26.74 11.92 -4.76
C GLY A 313 26.64 12.94 -5.89
N THR A 314 27.07 12.61 -7.12
CA THR A 314 27.00 13.49 -8.29
C THR A 314 25.55 13.85 -8.61
N VAL A 315 25.20 15.14 -8.47
CA VAL A 315 23.87 15.66 -8.79
C VAL A 315 23.73 15.78 -10.31
N PHE A 316 22.83 15.01 -10.91
CA PHE A 316 22.59 15.02 -12.36
C PHE A 316 21.37 15.84 -12.79
N GLU A 317 20.40 16.04 -11.89
CA GLU A 317 19.17 16.79 -12.16
C GLU A 317 18.62 17.46 -10.88
N ARG A 318 17.99 18.64 -11.03
CA ARG A 318 17.28 19.31 -9.94
C ARG A 318 16.10 20.12 -10.48
N LYS A 319 14.87 19.82 -10.03
CA LYS A 319 13.64 20.51 -10.48
C LYS A 319 12.75 20.93 -9.30
N GLY A 320 11.91 21.95 -9.52
CA GLY A 320 10.96 22.46 -8.52
C GLY A 320 11.48 23.54 -7.56
N PHE A 321 12.71 24.03 -7.73
CA PHE A 321 13.39 24.95 -6.79
C PHE A 321 13.35 26.44 -7.19
N LYS A 322 12.66 26.78 -8.27
CA LYS A 322 12.44 28.18 -8.66
C LYS A 322 11.19 28.73 -7.98
N GLU A 323 11.14 30.04 -7.81
CA GLU A 323 10.04 30.73 -7.14
C GLU A 323 8.70 30.49 -7.86
N ASN A 324 7.74 29.90 -7.16
CA ASN A 324 6.43 29.44 -7.66
C ASN A 324 6.42 28.41 -8.81
N GLU A 325 7.58 27.88 -9.23
CA GLU A 325 7.69 26.79 -10.23
C GLU A 325 8.05 25.46 -9.54
N ALA A 326 7.07 24.81 -8.90
CA ALA A 326 7.17 23.40 -8.54
C ALA A 326 7.16 22.53 -9.82
N PHE A 327 7.86 21.39 -9.82
CA PHE A 327 7.86 20.51 -10.99
C PHE A 327 6.56 19.73 -11.08
N GLN A 328 5.83 19.93 -12.18
CA GLN A 328 4.53 19.35 -12.44
C GLN A 328 4.63 18.18 -13.42
N PHE A 329 4.04 17.04 -13.08
CA PHE A 329 3.82 15.92 -14.00
C PHE A 329 2.55 15.14 -13.63
N ILE A 330 2.19 14.14 -14.44
CA ILE A 330 1.01 13.29 -14.26
C ILE A 330 1.47 11.84 -14.06
N ILE A 331 0.95 11.19 -13.02
CA ILE A 331 1.26 9.79 -12.67
C ILE A 331 0.84 8.83 -13.80
N ASP A 332 1.71 7.86 -14.11
CA ASP A 332 1.64 6.88 -15.23
C ASP A 332 1.68 7.47 -16.66
N GLU A 333 2.01 8.76 -16.86
CA GLU A 333 2.19 9.33 -18.21
C GLU A 333 3.63 9.21 -18.76
N GLU A 334 4.48 8.35 -18.18
CA GLU A 334 5.86 8.07 -18.63
C GLU A 334 6.75 9.34 -18.74
N GLN A 335 6.46 10.36 -17.90
CA GLN A 335 7.14 11.67 -17.91
C GLN A 335 8.44 11.70 -17.08
N VAL A 336 8.61 10.75 -16.15
CA VAL A 336 9.79 10.60 -15.28
C VAL A 336 10.27 9.14 -15.30
N SER A 337 11.38 8.82 -14.60
CA SER A 337 11.80 7.42 -14.41
C SER A 337 10.75 6.64 -13.60
N LYS A 338 10.48 5.39 -13.99
CA LYS A 338 9.42 4.53 -13.41
C LYS A 338 9.44 4.47 -11.88
N GLY A 339 10.63 4.38 -11.27
CA GLY A 339 10.77 4.34 -9.81
C GLY A 339 10.44 5.66 -9.10
N LEU A 340 10.57 6.80 -9.78
CA LEU A 340 10.15 8.10 -9.23
C LEU A 340 8.63 8.22 -9.31
N ASP A 341 8.02 7.81 -10.43
CA ASP A 341 6.57 7.79 -10.63
C ASP A 341 5.88 6.97 -9.53
N LEU A 342 6.32 5.71 -9.36
CA LEU A 342 5.86 4.81 -8.30
C LEU A 342 6.08 5.37 -6.89
N ALA A 343 7.26 5.92 -6.60
CA ALA A 343 7.53 6.47 -5.27
C ALA A 343 6.62 7.68 -4.96
N VAL A 344 6.46 8.61 -5.90
CA VAL A 344 5.62 9.81 -5.77
C VAL A 344 4.14 9.43 -5.62
N MET A 345 3.67 8.35 -6.27
CA MET A 345 2.32 7.81 -6.06
C MET A 345 2.05 7.41 -4.59
N THR A 346 3.10 7.06 -3.82
CA THR A 346 2.96 6.75 -2.38
C THR A 346 3.14 7.94 -1.44
N MET A 347 3.39 9.16 -1.95
CA MET A 347 3.73 10.31 -1.11
C MET A 347 2.50 11.09 -0.63
N LYS A 348 2.49 11.43 0.66
CA LYS A 348 1.51 12.37 1.26
C LYS A 348 1.89 13.82 0.93
N LYS A 349 0.94 14.74 1.05
CA LYS A 349 1.20 16.19 0.88
C LYS A 349 2.20 16.70 1.91
N GLY A 350 3.25 17.41 1.50
CA GLY A 350 4.30 17.89 2.40
C GLY A 350 5.32 16.84 2.83
N GLU A 351 5.23 15.58 2.36
CA GLU A 351 6.23 14.54 2.65
C GLU A 351 7.59 14.91 2.03
N LEU A 352 8.68 14.69 2.77
CA LEU A 352 10.06 14.73 2.26
C LEU A 352 10.67 13.33 2.41
N SER A 353 11.10 12.74 1.31
CA SER A 353 11.59 11.35 1.25
C SER A 353 12.82 11.22 0.36
N VAL A 354 13.68 10.25 0.69
CA VAL A 354 14.79 9.81 -0.18
C VAL A 354 14.37 8.50 -0.85
N VAL A 355 14.42 8.47 -2.18
CA VAL A 355 14.06 7.31 -2.99
C VAL A 355 15.33 6.76 -3.66
N THR A 356 15.68 5.52 -3.35
CA THR A 356 16.75 4.77 -4.02
C THR A 356 16.12 3.88 -5.10
N ILE A 357 16.52 4.10 -6.35
CA ILE A 357 15.96 3.45 -7.55
C ILE A 357 17.07 2.68 -8.26
N ARG A 358 16.98 1.35 -8.26
CA ARG A 358 17.88 0.47 -9.01
C ARG A 358 17.60 0.51 -10.52
N PRO A 359 18.56 0.13 -11.40
CA PRO A 359 18.50 0.40 -12.84
C PRO A 359 17.22 -0.02 -13.55
N ALA A 360 16.62 -1.16 -13.17
CA ALA A 360 15.39 -1.69 -13.77
C ALA A 360 14.15 -0.77 -13.63
N TYR A 361 14.19 0.20 -12.71
CA TYR A 361 13.17 1.23 -12.52
C TYR A 361 13.72 2.66 -12.76
N GLY A 362 15.03 2.79 -13.01
CA GLY A 362 15.72 4.03 -13.36
C GLY A 362 15.75 4.24 -14.89
N TYR A 363 16.95 4.32 -15.46
CA TYR A 363 17.17 4.48 -16.91
C TYR A 363 17.63 3.19 -17.62
N GLY A 364 17.62 2.04 -16.93
CA GLY A 364 17.96 0.75 -17.52
C GLY A 364 19.42 0.65 -17.98
N ASP A 365 19.60 0.10 -19.18
CA ASP A 365 20.89 -0.14 -19.84
C ASP A 365 21.37 1.04 -20.70
N GLN A 366 20.72 2.21 -20.62
CA GLN A 366 20.99 3.37 -21.47
C GLN A 366 21.72 4.47 -20.71
N GLU A 367 22.68 5.11 -21.39
CA GLU A 367 23.27 6.37 -20.93
C GLU A 367 22.29 7.52 -21.22
N VAL A 368 22.05 8.37 -20.22
CA VAL A 368 21.08 9.47 -20.32
C VAL A 368 21.74 10.79 -19.94
N VAL A 369 21.81 11.72 -20.90
CA VAL A 369 22.27 13.09 -20.67
C VAL A 369 21.19 13.88 -19.94
N GLN A 370 21.51 14.45 -18.79
CA GLN A 370 20.62 15.30 -17.99
C GLN A 370 21.21 16.72 -17.82
N ASP A 371 20.42 17.64 -17.28
CA ASP A 371 20.74 19.08 -17.20
C ASP A 371 22.09 19.41 -16.53
N LEU A 372 22.56 18.58 -15.58
CA LEU A 372 23.76 18.85 -14.78
C LEU A 372 24.89 17.81 -14.97
N ALA A 373 24.55 16.57 -15.34
CA ALA A 373 25.52 15.51 -15.60
C ALA A 373 24.98 14.45 -16.56
N ILE A 374 25.86 13.58 -17.07
CA ILE A 374 25.47 12.37 -17.77
C ILE A 374 25.25 11.26 -16.73
N VAL A 375 24.15 10.53 -16.86
CA VAL A 375 23.86 9.33 -16.06
C VAL A 375 24.31 8.10 -16.84
N PRO A 376 25.31 7.33 -16.35
CA PRO A 376 25.77 6.11 -17.02
C PRO A 376 24.67 5.03 -17.09
N SER A 377 24.79 4.14 -18.07
CA SER A 377 23.97 2.92 -18.11
C SER A 377 24.15 2.07 -16.85
N CYS A 378 23.08 1.37 -16.45
CA CYS A 378 23.03 0.55 -15.24
C CYS A 378 23.33 1.29 -13.92
N SER A 379 23.10 2.60 -13.84
CA SER A 379 23.22 3.38 -12.60
C SER A 379 22.02 3.20 -11.65
N THR A 380 22.28 3.00 -10.36
CA THR A 380 21.31 3.30 -9.30
C THR A 380 21.18 4.81 -9.15
N LEU A 381 19.96 5.30 -8.88
CA LEU A 381 19.65 6.71 -8.73
C LEU A 381 19.13 6.98 -7.32
N THR A 382 19.54 8.09 -6.71
CA THR A 382 19.02 8.57 -5.41
C THR A 382 18.31 9.91 -5.61
N TYR A 383 17.00 9.94 -5.39
CA TYR A 383 16.17 11.14 -5.47
C TYR A 383 15.81 11.63 -4.07
N GLU A 384 16.14 12.89 -3.76
CA GLU A 384 15.65 13.58 -2.58
C GLU A 384 14.43 14.41 -3.00
N VAL A 385 13.21 13.99 -2.59
CA VAL A 385 11.92 14.44 -3.14
C VAL A 385 11.04 15.06 -2.05
N GLU A 386 10.51 16.26 -2.31
CA GLU A 386 9.44 16.89 -1.54
C GLU A 386 8.14 16.91 -2.36
N MET A 387 7.08 16.31 -1.81
CA MET A 387 5.72 16.45 -2.35
C MET A 387 5.13 17.79 -1.91
N VAL A 388 4.87 18.70 -2.85
CA VAL A 388 4.31 20.03 -2.54
C VAL A 388 2.79 19.96 -2.48
N ASP A 389 2.16 19.45 -3.54
CA ASP A 389 0.71 19.29 -3.62
C ASP A 389 0.31 18.34 -4.76
N PHE A 390 -0.90 17.80 -4.73
CA PHE A 390 -1.44 17.02 -5.84
C PHE A 390 -2.94 17.23 -6.02
N THR A 391 -3.38 17.14 -7.28
CA THR A 391 -4.78 17.23 -7.68
C THR A 391 -5.16 15.95 -8.42
N LYS A 392 -6.18 15.24 -7.91
CA LYS A 392 -6.80 14.07 -8.55
C LYS A 392 -7.22 14.43 -9.99
N GLU A 393 -7.12 13.48 -10.94
CA GLU A 393 -7.75 13.65 -12.25
C GLU A 393 -9.27 13.83 -12.09
N LYS A 394 -9.87 14.72 -12.88
CA LYS A 394 -11.33 14.83 -12.98
C LYS A 394 -11.86 13.68 -13.83
N GLU A 395 -12.89 13.00 -13.35
CA GLU A 395 -13.59 11.99 -14.14
C GLU A 395 -14.34 12.64 -15.31
N LEU A 396 -14.65 11.86 -16.35
CA LEU A 396 -15.38 12.35 -17.54
C LEU A 396 -16.78 12.92 -17.22
N TRP A 397 -17.37 12.61 -16.08
CA TRP A 397 -18.62 13.21 -15.60
C TRP A 397 -18.42 14.43 -14.67
N GLU A 398 -17.22 14.63 -14.11
CA GLU A 398 -16.84 15.80 -13.30
C GLU A 398 -16.39 17.00 -14.18
N MET A 399 -16.19 16.77 -15.48
CA MET A 399 -15.73 17.76 -16.46
C MET A 399 -16.88 18.35 -17.27
N SER A 400 -16.92 19.67 -17.37
CA SER A 400 -17.75 20.40 -18.32
C SER A 400 -17.30 20.17 -19.78
N ASN A 401 -18.15 20.51 -20.75
CA ASN A 401 -17.83 20.34 -22.18
C ASN A 401 -16.62 21.17 -22.62
N GLY A 402 -16.49 22.41 -22.12
CA GLY A 402 -15.31 23.23 -22.35
C GLY A 402 -14.02 22.58 -21.83
N GLU A 403 -14.03 22.05 -20.60
CA GLU A 403 -12.87 21.35 -20.02
C GLU A 403 -12.52 20.06 -20.78
N LYS A 404 -13.52 19.33 -21.31
CA LYS A 404 -13.31 18.17 -22.19
C LYS A 404 -12.63 18.55 -23.50
N ILE A 405 -13.09 19.63 -24.14
CA ILE A 405 -12.52 20.13 -25.39
C ILE A 405 -11.10 20.65 -25.17
N GLU A 406 -10.83 21.32 -24.04
CA GLU A 406 -9.49 21.77 -23.65
C GLU A 406 -8.55 20.58 -23.37
N ALA A 407 -8.98 19.59 -22.57
CA ALA A 407 -8.21 18.39 -22.27
C ALA A 407 -7.91 17.55 -23.52
N ALA A 408 -8.90 17.35 -24.40
CA ALA A 408 -8.71 16.71 -25.70
C ALA A 408 -7.70 17.47 -26.59
N THR A 409 -7.76 18.81 -26.57
CA THR A 409 -6.83 19.66 -27.33
C THR A 409 -5.41 19.55 -26.78
N LYS A 410 -5.23 19.62 -25.46
CA LYS A 410 -3.94 19.44 -24.79
C LYS A 410 -3.35 18.06 -25.04
N ALA A 411 -4.12 16.98 -24.86
CA ALA A 411 -3.67 15.61 -25.09
C ALA A 411 -3.28 15.36 -26.57
N LYS A 412 -3.99 15.97 -27.53
CA LYS A 412 -3.59 15.99 -28.95
C LYS A 412 -2.25 16.71 -29.16
N GLU A 413 -2.00 17.80 -28.46
CA GLU A 413 -0.75 18.57 -28.57
C GLU A 413 0.45 17.86 -27.91
N ASP A 414 0.25 17.21 -26.77
CA ASP A 414 1.21 16.26 -26.20
C ASP A 414 1.55 15.16 -27.22
N GLY A 415 0.53 14.53 -27.81
CA GLY A 415 0.69 13.52 -28.86
C GLY A 415 1.45 14.04 -30.08
N ASN A 416 1.20 15.29 -30.51
CA ASN A 416 1.95 15.94 -31.60
C ASN A 416 3.42 16.13 -31.24
N ASN A 417 3.75 16.43 -29.98
CA ASN A 417 5.12 16.62 -29.52
C ASN A 417 5.85 15.28 -29.38
N LEU A 418 5.21 14.27 -28.81
CA LEU A 418 5.71 12.89 -28.73
C LEU A 418 5.98 12.29 -30.13
N PHE A 419 5.12 12.59 -31.11
CA PHE A 419 5.31 12.17 -32.50
C PHE A 419 6.55 12.80 -33.15
N LYS A 420 6.84 14.09 -32.89
CA LYS A 420 8.04 14.77 -33.41
C LYS A 420 9.34 14.14 -32.91
N ILE A 421 9.36 13.68 -31.65
CA ILE A 421 10.52 13.00 -31.05
C ILE A 421 10.53 11.48 -31.31
N GLY A 422 9.65 10.97 -32.17
CA GLY A 422 9.62 9.56 -32.57
C GLY A 422 9.04 8.58 -31.55
N LYS A 423 8.50 9.05 -30.42
CA LYS A 423 7.86 8.19 -29.39
C LYS A 423 6.43 7.80 -29.80
N TYR A 424 6.30 7.07 -30.92
CA TYR A 424 5.00 6.78 -31.56
C TYR A 424 4.00 6.05 -30.66
N GLN A 425 4.44 5.19 -29.73
CA GLN A 425 3.56 4.47 -28.81
C GLN A 425 2.95 5.38 -27.74
N GLN A 426 3.76 6.25 -27.11
CA GLN A 426 3.26 7.27 -26.18
C GLN A 426 2.37 8.30 -26.93
N ALA A 427 2.75 8.67 -28.16
CA ALA A 427 1.93 9.55 -29.00
C ALA A 427 0.55 8.94 -29.29
N ALA A 428 0.48 7.64 -29.63
CA ALA A 428 -0.79 6.92 -29.81
C ALA A 428 -1.64 6.96 -28.54
N LYS A 429 -1.10 6.56 -27.37
CA LYS A 429 -1.79 6.68 -26.06
C LYS A 429 -2.43 8.06 -25.87
N LYS A 430 -1.69 9.15 -26.16
CA LYS A 430 -2.15 10.53 -26.00
C LYS A 430 -3.26 10.92 -27.00
N TYR A 431 -3.21 10.48 -28.25
CA TYR A 431 -4.32 10.70 -29.20
C TYR A 431 -5.57 9.89 -28.88
N ASP A 432 -5.38 8.67 -28.35
CA ASP A 432 -6.48 7.79 -27.98
C ASP A 432 -7.19 8.37 -26.73
N LYS A 433 -6.44 8.73 -25.66
CA LYS A 433 -6.94 9.50 -24.49
C LYS A 433 -7.58 10.85 -24.90
N ALA A 434 -7.04 11.52 -25.91
CA ALA A 434 -7.66 12.74 -26.45
C ALA A 434 -9.05 12.49 -27.05
N THR A 435 -9.34 11.30 -27.57
CA THR A 435 -10.68 10.96 -28.09
C THR A 435 -11.66 10.49 -27.02
N ASP A 436 -11.18 10.00 -25.87
CA ASP A 436 -12.03 9.58 -24.74
C ASP A 436 -12.68 10.79 -24.03
N TYR A 437 -12.08 11.98 -24.10
CA TYR A 437 -12.73 13.23 -23.67
C TYR A 437 -13.83 13.71 -24.65
N VAL A 438 -13.81 13.27 -25.91
CA VAL A 438 -14.72 13.74 -26.98
C VAL A 438 -15.40 12.57 -27.72
N THR A 439 -15.94 11.61 -26.96
CA THR A 439 -16.63 10.41 -27.46
C THR A 439 -17.78 10.70 -28.41
N GLU A 440 -18.13 9.72 -29.24
CA GLU A 440 -19.23 9.82 -30.22
C GLU A 440 -20.59 10.08 -29.55
N ASP A 441 -20.86 9.43 -28.40
CA ASP A 441 -22.09 9.56 -27.61
C ASP A 441 -22.11 10.76 -26.65
N GLY A 442 -21.11 11.65 -26.71
CA GLY A 442 -20.97 12.79 -25.81
C GLY A 442 -22.00 13.90 -26.08
N SER A 443 -22.70 14.36 -25.04
CA SER A 443 -23.68 15.46 -25.10
C SER A 443 -23.02 16.84 -25.16
N PHE A 444 -22.60 17.24 -26.36
CA PHE A 444 -22.05 18.58 -26.66
C PHE A 444 -23.11 19.56 -27.16
N GLU A 445 -22.90 20.87 -27.00
CA GLU A 445 -23.84 21.88 -27.51
C GLU A 445 -23.78 22.01 -29.04
N ASP A 446 -24.87 22.44 -29.69
CA ASP A 446 -24.99 22.57 -31.15
C ASP A 446 -23.85 23.39 -31.80
N GLY A 447 -23.28 24.37 -31.07
CA GLY A 447 -22.13 25.16 -31.51
C GLY A 447 -20.77 24.46 -31.36
N GLU A 448 -20.66 23.55 -30.39
CA GLU A 448 -19.44 22.80 -30.08
C GLU A 448 -19.28 21.54 -30.95
N GLU A 449 -20.39 20.89 -31.32
CA GLU A 449 -20.40 19.57 -31.94
C GLU A 449 -19.50 19.47 -33.19
N LYS A 450 -19.40 20.54 -33.99
CA LYS A 450 -18.51 20.64 -35.15
C LYS A 450 -17.02 20.71 -34.77
N LEU A 451 -16.68 21.42 -33.70
CA LEU A 451 -15.31 21.51 -33.17
C LEU A 451 -14.88 20.15 -32.61
N VAL A 452 -15.76 19.52 -31.82
CA VAL A 452 -15.62 18.18 -31.25
C VAL A 452 -15.37 17.14 -32.34
N LYS A 453 -16.21 17.10 -33.39
CA LYS A 453 -16.03 16.20 -34.55
C LYS A 453 -14.70 16.41 -35.27
N SER A 454 -14.31 17.67 -35.52
CA SER A 454 -13.04 17.98 -36.20
C SER A 454 -11.81 17.61 -35.34
N LEU A 455 -11.90 17.81 -34.02
CA LEU A 455 -10.87 17.43 -33.06
C LEU A 455 -10.70 15.90 -33.01
N ARG A 456 -11.81 15.15 -32.91
CA ARG A 456 -11.85 13.68 -32.93
C ARG A 456 -11.23 13.11 -34.21
N VAL A 457 -11.62 13.62 -35.38
CA VAL A 457 -11.03 13.22 -36.69
C VAL A 457 -9.53 13.48 -36.74
N ALA A 458 -9.05 14.63 -36.24
CA ALA A 458 -7.63 14.92 -36.19
C ALA A 458 -6.84 13.95 -35.28
N CYS A 459 -7.39 13.58 -34.13
CA CYS A 459 -6.79 12.60 -33.23
C CYS A 459 -6.75 11.19 -33.83
N TRP A 460 -7.86 10.68 -34.41
CA TRP A 460 -7.85 9.37 -35.08
C TRP A 460 -6.88 9.30 -36.26
N LEU A 461 -6.84 10.36 -37.09
CA LEU A 461 -5.86 10.47 -38.18
C LEU A 461 -4.43 10.36 -37.65
N ASN A 462 -4.10 11.08 -36.57
CA ASN A 462 -2.75 11.09 -36.02
C ASN A 462 -2.41 9.79 -35.27
N SER A 463 -3.35 9.19 -34.55
CA SER A 463 -3.19 7.85 -33.96
C SER A 463 -2.93 6.82 -35.05
N ALA A 464 -3.70 6.82 -36.15
CA ALA A 464 -3.46 5.93 -37.30
C ALA A 464 -2.06 6.10 -37.92
N ALA A 465 -1.53 7.33 -37.96
CA ALA A 465 -0.16 7.59 -38.39
C ALA A 465 0.90 7.05 -37.40
N CYS A 466 0.59 7.00 -36.10
CA CYS A 466 1.42 6.31 -35.11
C CYS A 466 1.34 4.80 -35.28
N ARG A 467 0.13 4.23 -35.43
CA ARG A 467 -0.08 2.79 -35.62
C ARG A 467 0.65 2.27 -36.86
N LEU A 468 0.63 3.01 -37.97
CA LEU A 468 1.45 2.72 -39.17
C LEU A 468 2.97 2.73 -38.91
N LYS A 469 3.47 3.59 -38.01
CA LYS A 469 4.89 3.62 -37.61
C LYS A 469 5.28 2.46 -36.68
N LEU A 470 4.30 1.88 -35.99
CA LEU A 470 4.44 0.73 -35.08
C LEU A 470 4.10 -0.61 -35.77
N SER A 471 3.88 -0.61 -37.09
CA SER A 471 3.40 -1.74 -37.90
C SER A 471 2.00 -2.29 -37.53
N ASP A 472 1.28 -1.65 -36.60
CA ASP A 472 -0.10 -1.94 -36.17
C ASP A 472 -1.10 -1.51 -37.26
N SER A 473 -1.04 -2.22 -38.39
CA SER A 473 -1.82 -1.91 -39.58
C SER A 473 -3.32 -2.18 -39.37
N GLN A 474 -3.67 -3.14 -38.50
CA GLN A 474 -5.07 -3.46 -38.18
C GLN A 474 -5.76 -2.33 -37.40
N THR A 475 -5.11 -1.72 -36.41
CA THR A 475 -5.68 -0.55 -35.71
C THR A 475 -5.66 0.69 -36.60
N ALA A 476 -4.64 0.85 -37.47
CA ALA A 476 -4.62 1.92 -38.46
C ALA A 476 -5.82 1.84 -39.44
N ILE A 477 -6.21 0.64 -39.91
CA ILE A 477 -7.41 0.44 -40.74
C ILE A 477 -8.66 0.90 -39.99
N LYS A 478 -8.88 0.41 -38.76
CA LYS A 478 -10.06 0.75 -37.94
C LYS A 478 -10.20 2.26 -37.72
N LEU A 479 -9.11 2.92 -37.36
CA LEU A 479 -9.09 4.38 -37.13
C LEU A 479 -9.33 5.17 -38.42
N CYS A 480 -8.78 4.75 -39.56
CA CYS A 480 -9.04 5.42 -40.83
C CYS A 480 -10.47 5.19 -41.33
N THR A 481 -11.06 4.02 -41.08
CA THR A 481 -12.49 3.77 -41.39
C THR A 481 -13.38 4.69 -40.57
N LYS A 482 -13.19 4.81 -39.24
CA LYS A 482 -13.93 5.77 -38.41
C LYS A 482 -13.87 7.22 -38.92
N VAL A 483 -12.72 7.65 -39.47
CA VAL A 483 -12.59 8.97 -40.12
C VAL A 483 -13.41 9.04 -41.40
N LEU A 484 -13.42 8.00 -42.22
CA LEU A 484 -14.14 7.96 -43.50
C LEU A 484 -15.66 7.78 -43.34
N ASP A 485 -16.12 7.21 -42.23
CA ASP A 485 -17.54 7.14 -41.89
C ASP A 485 -18.13 8.54 -41.59
N ILE A 486 -17.30 9.50 -41.19
CA ILE A 486 -17.65 10.92 -41.01
C ILE A 486 -17.29 11.76 -42.26
N GLU A 487 -16.09 11.57 -42.80
CA GLU A 487 -15.51 12.35 -43.90
C GLU A 487 -15.10 11.41 -45.05
N THR A 488 -16.07 10.89 -45.80
CA THR A 488 -15.88 9.86 -46.86
C THR A 488 -14.82 10.15 -47.93
N SER A 489 -14.46 11.42 -48.11
CA SER A 489 -13.44 11.89 -49.07
C SER A 489 -12.12 12.34 -48.41
N ASN A 490 -11.90 12.03 -47.12
CA ASN A 490 -10.69 12.41 -46.40
C ASN A 490 -9.45 11.71 -46.98
N MET A 491 -8.72 12.46 -47.81
CA MET A 491 -7.52 12.01 -48.52
C MET A 491 -6.42 11.43 -47.59
N LYS A 492 -6.30 11.94 -46.35
CA LYS A 492 -5.32 11.42 -45.38
C LYS A 492 -5.74 10.05 -44.86
N ALA A 493 -7.04 9.83 -44.61
CA ALA A 493 -7.56 8.54 -44.18
C ALA A 493 -7.50 7.51 -45.32
N LEU A 494 -7.94 7.85 -46.54
CA LEU A 494 -7.82 6.97 -47.72
C LEU A 494 -6.38 6.53 -47.96
N TYR A 495 -5.43 7.48 -47.96
CA TYR A 495 -4.01 7.17 -48.17
C TYR A 495 -3.42 6.29 -47.05
N ARG A 496 -3.73 6.57 -45.78
CA ARG A 496 -3.24 5.80 -44.63
C ARG A 496 -3.89 4.40 -44.53
N ARG A 497 -5.16 4.27 -44.90
CA ARG A 497 -5.86 2.97 -44.95
C ARG A 497 -5.33 2.11 -46.09
N ALA A 498 -5.07 2.69 -47.27
CA ALA A 498 -4.39 2.00 -48.36
C ALA A 498 -2.95 1.55 -47.99
N GLN A 499 -2.19 2.36 -47.25
CA GLN A 499 -0.89 1.93 -46.70
C GLN A 499 -1.03 0.73 -45.78
N ALA A 500 -2.01 0.75 -44.88
CA ALA A 500 -2.26 -0.35 -43.95
C ALA A 500 -2.73 -1.62 -44.67
N TYR A 501 -3.63 -1.53 -45.66
CA TYR A 501 -4.05 -2.66 -46.49
C TYR A 501 -2.92 -3.25 -47.32
N ILE A 502 -1.95 -2.45 -47.79
CA ILE A 502 -0.75 -2.97 -48.45
C ILE A 502 0.13 -3.76 -47.47
N ASN A 503 0.25 -3.31 -46.21
CA ASN A 503 0.99 -4.04 -45.18
C ASN A 503 0.31 -5.37 -44.78
N THR A 504 -1.02 -5.44 -44.82
CA THR A 504 -1.79 -6.67 -44.55
C THR A 504 -2.01 -7.55 -45.77
N VAL A 505 -1.55 -7.12 -46.95
CA VAL A 505 -1.68 -7.79 -48.27
C VAL A 505 -3.14 -7.83 -48.80
N ASP A 506 -4.01 -6.96 -48.28
CA ASP A 506 -5.39 -6.73 -48.76
C ASP A 506 -5.39 -5.85 -50.04
N LEU A 507 -4.72 -6.31 -51.10
CA LEU A 507 -4.35 -5.49 -52.25
C LEU A 507 -5.54 -4.89 -53.01
N ASP A 508 -6.71 -5.54 -53.00
CA ASP A 508 -7.92 -5.04 -53.67
C ASP A 508 -8.59 -3.90 -52.88
N LEU A 509 -8.56 -3.95 -51.55
CA LEU A 509 -9.05 -2.87 -50.69
C LEU A 509 -8.12 -1.65 -50.76
N ALA A 510 -6.81 -1.89 -50.83
CA ALA A 510 -5.83 -0.83 -51.12
C ALA A 510 -6.07 -0.20 -52.51
N GLU A 511 -6.43 -0.99 -53.53
CA GLU A 511 -6.75 -0.45 -54.86
C GLU A 511 -8.01 0.42 -54.85
N TYR A 512 -9.03 0.03 -54.08
CA TYR A 512 -10.25 0.81 -53.91
C TYR A 512 -9.94 2.19 -53.29
N ASP A 513 -9.30 2.22 -52.12
CA ASP A 513 -8.98 3.47 -51.42
C ASP A 513 -8.09 4.42 -52.26
N ILE A 514 -7.15 3.85 -53.03
CA ILE A 514 -6.28 4.61 -53.93
C ILE A 514 -7.06 5.18 -55.13
N LYS A 515 -8.05 4.47 -55.68
CA LYS A 515 -8.92 5.01 -56.74
C LYS A 515 -9.75 6.18 -56.23
N VAL A 516 -10.42 6.03 -55.09
CA VAL A 516 -11.20 7.12 -54.47
C VAL A 516 -10.29 8.33 -54.17
N ALA A 517 -9.07 8.10 -53.69
CA ALA A 517 -8.10 9.20 -53.46
C ALA A 517 -7.65 9.90 -54.76
N LEU A 518 -7.56 9.19 -55.89
CA LEU A 518 -7.27 9.77 -57.22
C LEU A 518 -8.48 10.44 -57.87
N GLU A 519 -9.71 10.09 -57.49
CA GLU A 519 -10.92 10.81 -57.88
C GLU A 519 -11.04 12.16 -57.13
N VAL A 520 -10.61 12.19 -55.86
CA VAL A 520 -10.55 13.42 -55.05
C VAL A 520 -9.39 14.35 -55.46
N ASP A 521 -8.19 13.82 -55.70
CA ASP A 521 -7.05 14.58 -56.27
C ASP A 521 -6.32 13.78 -57.36
N PRO A 522 -6.70 13.99 -58.64
CA PRO A 522 -6.04 13.38 -59.79
C PRO A 522 -4.57 13.77 -60.00
N GLN A 523 -4.00 14.68 -59.20
CA GLN A 523 -2.59 15.09 -59.27
C GLN A 523 -1.74 14.69 -58.06
N ASN A 524 -2.32 14.10 -57.02
CA ASN A 524 -1.58 13.72 -55.82
C ASN A 524 -0.38 12.79 -56.13
N ARG A 525 0.85 13.29 -55.89
CA ARG A 525 2.09 12.58 -56.19
C ARG A 525 2.32 11.36 -55.29
N GLU A 526 1.85 11.40 -54.06
CA GLU A 526 2.03 10.33 -53.07
C GLU A 526 1.09 9.16 -53.39
N VAL A 527 -0.19 9.45 -53.65
CA VAL A 527 -1.20 8.48 -54.11
C VAL A 527 -0.76 7.82 -55.43
N LYS A 528 -0.27 8.62 -56.40
CA LYS A 528 0.33 8.10 -57.64
C LYS A 528 1.60 7.27 -57.44
N THR A 529 2.23 7.31 -56.26
CA THR A 529 3.45 6.53 -55.96
C THR A 529 3.08 5.21 -55.29
N ILE A 530 2.22 5.24 -54.27
CA ILE A 530 1.69 4.01 -53.66
C ILE A 530 0.90 3.15 -54.66
N TYR A 531 0.19 3.75 -55.63
CA TYR A 531 -0.49 2.98 -56.69
C TYR A 531 0.48 2.18 -57.58
N ARG A 532 1.67 2.74 -57.88
CA ARG A 532 2.71 2.02 -58.63
C ARG A 532 3.29 0.87 -57.81
N THR A 533 3.52 1.08 -56.51
CA THR A 533 3.94 0.02 -55.59
C THR A 533 2.90 -1.10 -55.51
N LEU A 534 1.62 -0.76 -55.38
CA LEU A 534 0.52 -1.71 -55.37
C LEU A 534 0.46 -2.55 -56.65
N LYS A 535 0.56 -1.91 -57.83
CA LYS A 535 0.51 -2.61 -59.11
C LYS A 535 1.72 -3.54 -59.32
N GLN A 536 2.88 -3.22 -58.76
CA GLN A 536 4.00 -4.16 -58.70
C GLN A 536 3.68 -5.35 -57.79
N LEU A 537 3.19 -5.13 -56.56
CA LEU A 537 2.84 -6.20 -55.62
C LEU A 537 1.76 -7.14 -56.17
N GLN A 538 0.72 -6.62 -56.81
CA GLN A 538 -0.31 -7.41 -57.50
C GLN A 538 0.30 -8.26 -58.64
N ALA A 539 1.17 -7.68 -59.47
CA ALA A 539 1.86 -8.43 -60.53
C ALA A 539 2.80 -9.52 -59.98
N GLU A 540 3.43 -9.29 -58.83
CA GLU A 540 4.24 -10.29 -58.14
C GLU A 540 3.41 -11.39 -57.45
N SER A 541 2.25 -11.07 -56.88
CA SER A 541 1.31 -12.08 -56.36
C SER A 541 0.79 -12.96 -57.49
N ASN A 542 0.17 -12.38 -58.51
CA ASN A 542 -0.38 -13.11 -59.66
C ASN A 542 0.66 -14.05 -60.31
N LYS A 543 1.96 -13.67 -60.27
CA LYS A 543 3.08 -14.49 -60.76
C LYS A 543 3.53 -15.60 -59.80
N LYS A 544 3.30 -15.47 -58.49
CA LYS A 544 3.42 -16.57 -57.50
C LYS A 544 2.22 -17.51 -57.61
N ASP A 545 1.01 -16.95 -57.67
CA ASP A 545 -0.25 -17.69 -57.68
C ASP A 545 -0.39 -18.54 -58.95
N ALA A 546 -0.08 -17.97 -60.13
CA ALA A 546 -0.03 -18.73 -61.38
C ALA A 546 0.97 -19.91 -61.35
N LYS A 547 2.11 -19.77 -60.65
CA LYS A 547 3.04 -20.88 -60.43
C LYS A 547 2.49 -21.91 -59.45
N LEU A 548 1.85 -21.47 -58.36
CA LEU A 548 1.25 -22.35 -57.36
C LEU A 548 0.15 -23.22 -57.99
N TYR A 549 -0.78 -22.60 -58.72
CA TYR A 549 -1.82 -23.32 -59.47
C TYR A 549 -1.22 -24.25 -60.53
N THR A 550 -0.22 -23.81 -61.31
CA THR A 550 0.46 -24.68 -62.30
C THR A 550 1.06 -25.92 -61.64
N ASN A 551 1.70 -25.77 -60.47
CA ASN A 551 2.28 -26.88 -59.73
C ASN A 551 1.21 -27.81 -59.12
N MET A 552 0.12 -27.26 -58.55
CA MET A 552 -0.99 -28.05 -58.01
C MET A 552 -1.71 -28.84 -59.10
N PHE A 553 -2.03 -28.23 -60.25
CA PHE A 553 -2.59 -28.95 -61.40
C PHE A 553 -1.65 -30.04 -61.89
N ALA A 554 -0.33 -29.79 -61.96
CA ALA A 554 0.67 -30.79 -62.34
C ALA A 554 0.87 -31.92 -61.31
N GLN A 555 0.41 -31.75 -60.07
CA GLN A 555 0.33 -32.82 -59.07
C GLN A 555 -0.99 -33.60 -59.19
N MET A 556 -2.13 -32.92 -59.34
CA MET A 556 -3.43 -33.57 -59.55
C MET A 556 -3.45 -34.44 -60.81
N THR A 557 -2.78 -34.03 -61.90
CA THR A 557 -2.65 -34.87 -63.10
C THR A 557 -1.67 -36.06 -62.97
N LYS A 558 -1.09 -36.30 -61.79
CA LYS A 558 -0.20 -37.44 -61.52
C LYS A 558 -0.81 -38.54 -60.65
N GLU A 559 -2.00 -38.35 -60.09
CA GLU A 559 -2.77 -39.45 -59.48
C GLU A 559 -3.73 -40.04 -60.52
N PRO A 560 -3.54 -41.30 -60.96
CA PRO A 560 -4.41 -41.92 -61.95
C PRO A 560 -5.65 -42.56 -61.30
N ASP A 561 -6.81 -42.35 -61.92
CA ASP A 561 -8.04 -43.11 -61.64
C ASP A 561 -7.86 -44.60 -62.00
N THR A 562 -7.55 -45.43 -61.00
CA THR A 562 -7.43 -46.89 -61.18
C THR A 562 -8.77 -47.59 -60.95
N ALA A 563 -9.60 -47.62 -61.99
CA ALA A 563 -10.94 -48.19 -61.93
C ALA A 563 -11.00 -49.69 -61.56
N LEU A 564 -11.93 -50.00 -60.65
CA LEU A 564 -12.72 -51.24 -60.52
C LEU A 564 -12.15 -52.55 -61.12
N LYS A 565 -11.41 -53.33 -60.32
CA LYS A 565 -11.38 -54.80 -60.45
C LYS A 565 -11.50 -55.47 -59.07
N ARG A 566 -12.51 -56.34 -58.90
CA ARG A 566 -12.74 -57.13 -57.69
C ARG A 566 -11.72 -58.27 -57.55
N PRO A 567 -10.99 -58.40 -56.43
CA PRO A 567 -10.45 -59.67 -55.97
C PRO A 567 -11.56 -60.51 -55.32
N LYS A 568 -11.31 -61.81 -55.08
CA LYS A 568 -12.17 -62.65 -54.23
C LYS A 568 -11.73 -62.57 -52.77
N ILE A 569 -12.68 -62.83 -51.88
CA ILE A 569 -12.53 -62.85 -50.42
C ILE A 569 -11.74 -64.09 -49.99
N GLU A 570 -10.76 -63.94 -49.08
CA GLU A 570 -10.76 -64.69 -47.82
C GLU A 570 -9.91 -64.04 -46.71
N ARG A 571 -10.13 -64.51 -45.47
CA ARG A 571 -9.78 -63.90 -44.16
C ARG A 571 -8.24 -63.94 -43.92
N ALA A 572 -7.63 -63.22 -42.95
CA ALA A 572 -8.13 -62.88 -41.62
C ALA A 572 -7.26 -61.86 -40.82
N VAL A 573 -7.85 -61.31 -39.74
CA VAL A 573 -7.22 -61.00 -38.43
C VAL A 573 -6.36 -59.72 -38.25
N ASP A 574 -6.91 -58.86 -37.37
CA ASP A 574 -6.29 -58.01 -36.34
C ASP A 574 -5.59 -56.64 -36.58
N LYS A 575 -6.24 -55.65 -35.91
CA LYS A 575 -5.69 -54.56 -35.09
C LYS A 575 -5.30 -53.24 -35.76
N GLU A 576 -6.32 -52.41 -35.99
CA GLU A 576 -6.20 -50.97 -35.83
C GLU A 576 -6.25 -50.56 -34.34
N LYS A 577 -5.56 -49.47 -34.00
CA LYS A 577 -5.86 -48.60 -32.85
C LYS A 577 -6.01 -47.18 -33.38
N SER A 578 -7.24 -46.71 -33.51
CA SER A 578 -7.52 -45.30 -33.77
C SER A 578 -7.44 -44.49 -32.47
N VAL A 579 -7.01 -43.25 -32.58
CA VAL A 579 -7.41 -42.15 -31.70
C VAL A 579 -7.64 -40.93 -32.59
N SER A 580 -8.91 -40.65 -32.87
CA SER A 580 -9.39 -39.38 -33.42
C SER A 580 -10.20 -38.70 -32.32
N MET A 581 -10.01 -37.39 -32.12
CA MET A 581 -10.71 -36.64 -31.09
C MET A 581 -12.07 -36.16 -31.62
N ASP A 582 -13.09 -36.24 -30.76
CA ASP A 582 -14.50 -36.15 -31.18
C ASP A 582 -14.99 -34.72 -31.44
N VAL A 583 -15.92 -34.59 -32.39
CA VAL A 583 -17.01 -33.61 -32.35
C VAL A 583 -18.27 -34.28 -32.91
N GLU A 584 -19.25 -34.56 -32.05
CA GLU A 584 -20.59 -34.99 -32.49
C GLU A 584 -21.66 -34.24 -31.68
N THR A 585 -22.77 -33.88 -32.34
CA THR A 585 -23.91 -33.19 -31.73
C THR A 585 -25.21 -33.85 -32.17
N THR A 586 -25.98 -34.40 -31.23
CA THR A 586 -27.34 -34.87 -31.49
C THR A 586 -28.20 -34.93 -30.23
N TYR A 587 -29.47 -34.56 -30.37
CA TYR A 587 -30.58 -34.99 -29.50
C TYR A 587 -30.89 -36.49 -29.79
N GLY A 588 -31.52 -37.29 -28.92
CA GLY A 588 -32.04 -37.05 -27.57
C GLY A 588 -33.18 -38.04 -27.20
N GLY A 589 -33.46 -38.22 -25.88
CA GLY A 589 -34.51 -39.11 -25.33
C GLY A 589 -34.13 -40.61 -25.31
N GLN A 590 -34.78 -41.53 -24.58
CA GLN A 590 -35.80 -41.56 -23.50
C GLN A 590 -35.78 -43.01 -22.93
N ALA A 591 -36.14 -43.37 -21.68
CA ALA A 591 -36.52 -42.68 -20.43
C ALA A 591 -35.94 -43.55 -19.25
N ASP A 592 -36.49 -43.80 -18.04
CA ASP A 592 -37.75 -43.50 -17.33
C ASP A 592 -37.54 -43.75 -15.80
N ARG A 593 -38.05 -42.86 -14.91
CA ARG A 593 -38.32 -43.07 -13.45
C ARG A 593 -37.15 -43.43 -12.48
N ASP A 594 -37.21 -43.22 -11.15
CA ASP A 594 -38.33 -42.88 -10.23
C ASP A 594 -37.95 -41.98 -9.01
N GLU A 595 -38.99 -41.43 -8.36
CA GLU A 595 -39.17 -41.00 -6.94
C GLU A 595 -38.12 -40.21 -6.08
N SER A 596 -38.47 -38.92 -5.86
CA SER A 596 -38.75 -38.29 -4.54
C SER A 596 -37.67 -37.67 -3.60
N MET A 597 -38.13 -36.63 -2.87
CA MET A 597 -37.66 -36.03 -1.59
C MET A 597 -36.15 -35.74 -1.38
N CYS A 598 -35.77 -34.45 -1.41
CA CYS A 598 -35.92 -33.53 -0.26
C CYS A 598 -35.94 -32.07 -0.73
#